data_AF-A0A1X4HXW3-F1
#
_entry.id   AF-A0A1X4HXW3-F1
#
_cell.length_a   1.000
_cell.length_b   1.000
_cell.length_c   1.000
_cell.angle_alpha   90.00
_cell.angle_beta   90.00
_cell.angle_gamma   90.00
#
_symmetry.space_group_name_H-M   'P 1'
#
loop_
_entity.id
_entity.type
_entity.pdbx_description
1 polymer ?
#
loop_
_entity_poly.entity_id
_entity_poly.type
_entity_poly.pdbx_seq_one_letter_code
_entity_poly.pdbx_strand_id
1 'polypeptide(L)'
;MAGRDSGEPHRTSTPLELFFDLCFVVAVAQASGSLHRALESGDHATGVLRFALVFFTIWWAWMNFTWFASAYDPDDVPYRLSVLLQITGSLVLAAGVDRAFEAGDLTVITVGYVVLRTALAALWLRAALADPARRRTALRFASGVAACQLGWVGMLLVPAAVRLPGIVVMILAELSVPVWAQSAGMTPWHPGHIAERYGLFTLIVLGESVAAATVAVRGAFDRHHGTGSLWALAAGGLLMAFA
;
A
#
# COMPACT_ATOMS: atom_id res chain seq x y z
N MET A 1 -8.48 -11.69 20.73
CA MET A 1 -8.57 -11.97 19.29
C MET A 1 -8.75 -13.46 19.09
N ALA A 2 -9.97 -13.93 18.88
CA ALA A 2 -10.19 -15.27 18.35
C ALA A 2 -9.94 -15.22 16.83
N GLY A 3 -9.33 -16.24 16.25
CA GLY A 3 -9.25 -16.37 14.79
C GLY A 3 -10.64 -16.56 14.20
N ARG A 4 -10.91 -15.91 13.06
CA ARG A 4 -12.26 -15.87 12.48
C ARG A 4 -12.72 -17.19 11.87
N ASP A 5 -14.03 -17.39 11.90
CA ASP A 5 -14.70 -18.55 11.30
C ASP A 5 -14.80 -18.35 9.78
N SER A 6 -14.12 -19.22 9.03
CA SER A 6 -13.99 -19.17 7.55
C SER A 6 -15.30 -19.26 6.77
N GLY A 7 -16.44 -19.51 7.43
CA GLY A 7 -17.73 -19.85 6.82
C GLY A 7 -18.83 -18.78 6.78
N GLU A 8 -18.63 -17.56 7.28
CA GLU A 8 -19.71 -16.53 7.30
C GLU A 8 -20.12 -16.09 5.87
N PRO A 9 -21.39 -16.31 5.45
CA PRO A 9 -21.87 -15.84 4.18
C PRO A 9 -22.24 -14.35 4.26
N HIS A 10 -21.63 -13.53 3.41
CA HIS A 10 -21.92 -12.10 3.21
C HIS A 10 -21.35 -11.12 4.27
N ARG A 11 -20.04 -11.17 4.51
CA ARG A 11 -19.33 -10.08 5.19
C ARG A 11 -19.09 -8.93 4.21
N THR A 12 -19.77 -7.81 4.41
CA THR A 12 -19.49 -6.53 3.74
C THR A 12 -18.36 -5.78 4.44
N SER A 13 -17.57 -5.04 3.67
CA SER A 13 -16.49 -4.19 4.19
C SER A 13 -17.00 -3.14 5.18
N THR A 14 -16.27 -2.96 6.29
CA THR A 14 -16.63 -1.95 7.30
C THR A 14 -16.30 -0.54 6.81
N PRO A 15 -17.01 0.52 7.30
CA PRO A 15 -16.67 1.90 6.96
C PRO A 15 -15.21 2.29 7.27
N LEU A 16 -14.62 1.66 8.29
CA LEU A 16 -13.23 1.90 8.67
C LEU A 16 -12.25 1.29 7.66
N GLU A 17 -12.54 0.10 7.14
CA GLU A 17 -11.75 -0.53 6.06
C GLU A 17 -11.82 0.31 4.78
N LEU A 18 -13.02 0.82 4.43
CA LEU A 18 -13.20 1.72 3.28
C LEU A 18 -12.44 3.05 3.46
N PHE A 19 -12.48 3.63 4.66
CA PHE A 19 -11.73 4.86 4.95
C PHE A 19 -10.21 4.62 4.86
N PHE A 20 -9.73 3.47 5.34
CA PHE A 20 -8.35 3.05 5.17
C PHE A 20 -7.96 2.94 3.68
N ASP A 21 -8.81 2.30 2.86
CA ASP A 21 -8.59 2.17 1.42
C ASP A 21 -8.51 3.54 0.74
N LEU A 22 -9.41 4.46 1.09
CA LEU A 22 -9.41 5.83 0.57
C LEU A 22 -8.09 6.57 0.88
N CYS A 23 -7.59 6.47 2.11
CA CYS A 23 -6.32 7.12 2.48
C CYS A 23 -5.12 6.50 1.74
N PHE A 24 -5.14 5.20 1.46
CA PHE A 24 -4.11 4.54 0.67
C PHE A 24 -4.13 4.96 -0.80
N VAL A 25 -5.32 5.20 -1.37
CA VAL A 25 -5.44 5.69 -2.75
C VAL A 25 -4.79 7.07 -2.92
N VAL A 26 -4.82 7.93 -1.91
CA VAL A 26 -4.08 9.21 -1.95
C VAL A 26 -2.59 8.99 -2.20
N ALA A 27 -1.97 8.00 -1.56
CA ALA A 27 -0.56 7.67 -1.78
C ALA A 27 -0.30 7.19 -3.22
N VAL A 28 -1.22 6.38 -3.77
CA VAL A 28 -1.15 5.91 -5.17
C VAL A 28 -1.30 7.08 -6.14
N ALA A 29 -2.21 8.01 -5.86
CA ALA A 29 -2.43 9.21 -6.67
C ALA A 29 -1.17 10.08 -6.74
N GLN A 30 -0.51 10.31 -5.61
CA GLN A 30 0.76 11.05 -5.54
C GLN A 30 1.86 10.35 -6.34
N ALA A 31 1.99 9.03 -6.24
CA ALA A 31 2.94 8.25 -7.02
C ALA A 31 2.67 8.38 -8.54
N SER A 32 1.40 8.32 -8.95
CA SER A 32 1.00 8.50 -10.35
C SER A 32 1.32 9.90 -10.88
N GLY A 33 1.02 10.95 -10.10
CA GLY A 33 1.36 12.34 -10.46
C GLY A 33 2.86 12.56 -10.61
N SER A 34 3.67 11.95 -9.74
CA SER A 34 5.14 12.01 -9.83
C SER A 34 5.71 11.23 -11.01
N LEU A 35 5.10 10.09 -11.38
CA LEU A 35 5.42 9.40 -12.64
C LEU A 35 5.12 10.28 -13.85
N HIS A 36 3.95 10.92 -13.90
CA HIS A 36 3.58 11.80 -14.99
C HIS A 36 4.60 12.92 -15.22
N ARG A 37 5.02 13.62 -14.14
CA ARG A 37 6.07 14.64 -14.21
C ARG A 37 7.40 14.09 -14.71
N ALA A 38 7.80 12.91 -14.25
CA ALA A 38 9.04 12.27 -14.71
C ALA A 38 8.99 11.96 -16.22
N LEU A 39 7.85 11.49 -16.72
CA LEU A 39 7.64 11.24 -18.14
C LEU A 39 7.68 12.52 -18.99
N GLU A 40 7.10 13.63 -18.50
CA GLU A 40 7.17 14.92 -19.19
C GLU A 40 8.60 15.47 -19.28
N SER A 41 9.42 15.21 -18.26
CA SER A 41 10.83 15.63 -18.22
C SER A 41 11.78 14.79 -19.10
N GLY A 42 11.29 13.70 -19.71
CA GLY A 42 12.08 12.79 -20.54
C GLY A 42 12.83 11.68 -19.78
N ASP A 43 12.70 11.61 -18.45
CA ASP A 43 13.33 10.57 -17.61
C ASP A 43 12.47 9.30 -17.53
N HIS A 44 12.20 8.69 -18.67
CA HIS A 44 11.22 7.60 -18.77
C HIS A 44 11.62 6.36 -17.97
N ALA A 45 12.85 5.87 -18.14
CA ALA A 45 13.30 4.63 -17.53
C ALA A 45 13.42 4.75 -16.01
N THR A 46 14.06 5.81 -15.52
CA THR A 46 14.22 6.02 -14.07
C THR A 46 12.90 6.39 -13.41
N GLY A 47 12.06 7.18 -14.08
CA GLY A 47 10.73 7.54 -13.59
C GLY A 47 9.84 6.31 -13.37
N VAL A 48 9.79 5.40 -14.35
CA VAL A 48 9.05 4.14 -14.23
C VAL A 48 9.62 3.25 -13.12
N LEU A 49 10.95 3.16 -12.98
CA LEU A 49 11.58 2.38 -11.91
C LEU A 49 11.24 2.95 -10.53
N ARG A 50 11.36 4.27 -10.33
CA ARG A 50 11.01 4.94 -9.07
C ARG A 50 9.54 4.74 -8.72
N PHE A 51 8.66 4.88 -9.71
CA PHE A 51 7.24 4.58 -9.55
C PHE A 51 7.00 3.14 -9.11
N ALA A 52 7.59 2.16 -9.79
CA ALA A 52 7.42 0.76 -9.45
C ALA A 52 7.85 0.44 -8.01
N LEU A 53 8.95 1.04 -7.53
CA LEU A 53 9.44 0.87 -6.16
C LEU A 53 8.51 1.51 -5.12
N VAL A 54 8.05 2.74 -5.38
CA VAL A 54 7.11 3.44 -4.49
C VAL A 54 5.76 2.73 -4.46
N PHE A 55 5.23 2.37 -5.64
CA PHE A 55 3.98 1.62 -5.77
C PHE A 55 4.07 0.29 -5.06
N PHE A 56 5.16 -0.48 -5.22
CA PHE A 56 5.38 -1.71 -4.47
C PHE A 56 5.31 -1.47 -2.96
N THR A 57 5.93 -0.40 -2.46
CA THR A 57 5.94 -0.07 -1.04
C THR A 57 4.52 0.19 -0.52
N ILE A 58 3.73 0.99 -1.24
CA ILE A 58 2.33 1.29 -0.91
C ILE A 58 1.48 0.02 -0.95
N TRP A 59 1.54 -0.68 -2.08
CA TRP A 59 0.76 -1.89 -2.35
C TRP A 59 1.05 -2.99 -1.31
N TRP A 60 2.33 -3.20 -1.01
CA TRP A 60 2.74 -4.25 -0.08
C TRP A 60 2.31 -3.93 1.36
N ALA A 61 2.38 -2.65 1.79
CA ALA A 61 1.85 -2.24 3.09
C ALA A 61 0.33 -2.46 3.19
N TRP A 62 -0.40 -2.07 2.15
CA TRP A 62 -1.85 -2.28 2.05
C TRP A 62 -2.19 -3.77 2.11
N MET A 63 -1.54 -4.60 1.30
CA MET A 63 -1.81 -6.03 1.19
C MET A 63 -1.56 -6.77 2.51
N ASN A 64 -0.46 -6.46 3.21
CA ASN A 64 -0.15 -7.07 4.51
C ASN A 64 -1.23 -6.76 5.56
N PHE A 65 -1.73 -5.53 5.59
CA PHE A 65 -2.80 -5.17 6.51
C PHE A 65 -4.13 -5.82 6.13
N THR A 66 -4.50 -5.80 4.85
CA THR A 66 -5.72 -6.45 4.35
C THR A 66 -5.74 -7.95 4.67
N TRP A 67 -4.59 -8.62 4.54
CA TRP A 67 -4.44 -10.01 4.95
C TRP A 67 -4.61 -10.20 6.46
N PHE A 68 -4.02 -9.33 7.28
CA PHE A 68 -4.20 -9.40 8.73
C PHE A 68 -5.67 -9.20 9.12
N ALA A 69 -6.32 -8.15 8.60
CA ALA A 69 -7.73 -7.83 8.89
C ALA A 69 -8.69 -8.97 8.46
N SER A 70 -8.35 -9.66 7.37
CA SER A 70 -9.09 -10.84 6.90
C SER A 70 -8.99 -12.02 7.87
N ALA A 71 -7.86 -12.18 8.56
CA ALA A 71 -7.64 -13.27 9.51
C ALA A 71 -8.11 -12.95 10.95
N TYR A 72 -7.89 -11.71 11.38
CA TYR A 72 -8.21 -11.20 12.70
C TYR A 72 -8.69 -9.75 12.59
N ASP A 73 -9.95 -9.49 12.90
CA ASP A 73 -10.37 -8.14 13.28
C ASP A 73 -11.33 -8.23 14.49
N PRO A 74 -10.81 -7.99 15.70
CA PRO A 74 -11.61 -8.06 16.91
C PRO A 74 -12.52 -6.83 17.11
N ASP A 75 -12.51 -5.87 16.18
CA ASP A 75 -13.16 -4.55 16.27
C ASP A 75 -12.98 -3.83 17.62
N ASP A 76 -11.81 -4.04 18.26
CA ASP A 76 -11.50 -3.47 19.56
C ASP A 76 -10.80 -2.12 19.47
N VAL A 77 -10.81 -1.35 20.57
CA VAL A 77 -10.17 -0.01 20.62
C VAL A 77 -8.72 -0.03 20.15
N PRO A 78 -7.85 -0.98 20.60
CA PRO A 78 -6.48 -0.97 20.12
C PRO A 78 -6.33 -1.39 18.65
N TYR A 79 -7.26 -2.18 18.08
CA TYR A 79 -7.32 -2.40 16.64
C TYR A 79 -7.64 -1.10 15.89
N ARG A 80 -8.68 -0.36 16.29
CA ARG A 80 -9.06 0.92 15.68
C ARG A 80 -7.94 1.97 15.77
N LEU A 81 -7.23 2.04 16.90
CA LEU A 81 -6.04 2.88 17.06
C LEU A 81 -4.89 2.44 16.13
N SER A 82 -4.71 1.14 15.94
CA SER A 82 -3.72 0.62 15.00
C SER A 82 -4.08 0.98 13.56
N VAL A 83 -5.36 0.93 13.18
CA VAL A 83 -5.83 1.39 11.85
C VAL A 83 -5.57 2.88 11.66
N LEU A 84 -5.85 3.71 12.67
CA LEU A 84 -5.53 5.14 12.62
C LEU A 84 -4.02 5.39 12.44
N LEU A 85 -3.19 4.62 13.14
CA LEU A 85 -1.73 4.68 12.98
C LEU A 85 -1.31 4.26 11.56
N GLN A 86 -1.99 3.27 10.99
CA GLN A 86 -1.74 2.85 9.62
C GLN A 86 -2.10 3.94 8.60
N ILE A 87 -3.25 4.58 8.77
CA ILE A 87 -3.67 5.72 7.94
C ILE A 87 -2.67 6.87 8.07
N THR A 88 -2.21 7.16 9.29
CA THR A 88 -1.18 8.18 9.51
C THR A 88 0.10 7.83 8.77
N GLY A 89 0.56 6.58 8.86
CA GLY A 89 1.75 6.09 8.17
C GLY A 89 1.62 6.14 6.63
N SER A 90 0.44 5.86 6.08
CA SER A 90 0.21 5.95 4.63
C SER A 90 0.22 7.40 4.13
N LEU A 91 -0.31 8.35 4.89
CA LEU A 91 -0.25 9.77 4.57
C LEU A 91 1.19 10.31 4.64
N VAL A 92 1.98 9.89 5.64
CA VAL A 92 3.41 10.23 5.72
C VAL A 92 4.17 9.65 4.53
N LEU A 93 3.87 8.40 4.17
CA LEU A 93 4.45 7.76 2.98
C LEU A 93 4.10 8.55 1.71
N ALA A 94 2.84 8.93 1.54
CA ALA A 94 2.37 9.76 0.42
C ALA A 94 3.14 11.09 0.34
N ALA A 95 3.33 11.78 1.47
CA ALA A 95 4.08 13.02 1.53
C ALA A 95 5.57 12.85 1.19
N GLY A 96 6.11 11.64 1.35
CA GLY A 96 7.49 11.30 0.99
C GLY A 96 7.71 11.00 -0.49
N VAL A 97 6.65 10.77 -1.26
CA VAL A 97 6.73 10.36 -2.68
C VAL A 97 7.49 11.39 -3.50
N ASP A 98 7.09 12.65 -3.45
CA ASP A 98 7.70 13.72 -4.26
C ASP A 98 9.19 13.90 -3.92
N ARG A 99 9.54 13.85 -2.64
CA ARG A 99 10.93 13.95 -2.17
C ARG A 99 11.79 12.78 -2.66
N ALA A 100 11.23 11.58 -2.72
CA ALA A 100 11.92 10.42 -3.25
C ALA A 100 12.13 10.52 -4.77
N PHE A 101 11.18 11.12 -5.49
CA PHE A 101 11.30 11.35 -6.93
C PHE A 101 12.27 12.47 -7.30
N GLU A 102 12.26 13.60 -6.58
CA GLU A 102 13.07 14.78 -6.92
C GLU A 102 14.49 14.70 -6.34
N ALA A 103 14.62 14.37 -5.06
CA ALA A 103 15.89 14.42 -4.33
C ALA A 103 16.51 13.04 -4.05
N GLY A 104 15.79 11.94 -4.37
CA GLY A 104 16.21 10.59 -3.99
C GLY A 104 16.21 10.36 -2.46
N ASP A 105 15.53 11.24 -1.71
CA ASP A 105 15.41 11.18 -0.26
C ASP A 105 14.32 10.16 0.11
N LEU A 106 14.76 8.98 0.53
CA LEU A 106 13.87 7.89 0.94
C LEU A 106 13.44 8.00 2.41
N THR A 107 13.97 8.97 3.17
CA THR A 107 13.80 9.04 4.62
C THR A 107 12.33 9.11 5.02
N VAL A 108 11.56 9.99 4.39
CA VAL A 108 10.14 10.19 4.71
C VAL A 108 9.30 8.96 4.35
N ILE A 109 9.57 8.34 3.20
CA ILE A 109 8.92 7.07 2.81
C ILE A 109 9.24 5.98 3.82
N THR A 110 10.51 5.82 4.21
CA THR A 110 10.93 4.83 5.19
C THR A 110 10.29 5.07 6.55
N VAL A 111 10.18 6.32 7.01
CA VAL A 111 9.49 6.66 8.27
C VAL A 111 8.01 6.28 8.21
N GLY A 112 7.29 6.68 7.15
CA GLY A 112 5.88 6.30 6.97
C GLY A 112 5.70 4.79 6.95
N TYR A 113 6.61 4.08 6.28
CA TYR A 113 6.63 2.63 6.23
C TYR A 113 6.90 1.98 7.58
N VAL A 114 7.85 2.49 8.36
CA VAL A 114 8.15 2.02 9.71
C VAL A 114 6.93 2.18 10.63
N VAL A 115 6.20 3.30 10.52
CA VAL A 115 4.96 3.52 11.28
C VAL A 115 3.93 2.44 10.94
N LEU A 116 3.71 2.20 9.65
CA LEU A 116 2.80 1.15 9.16
C LEU A 116 3.20 -0.23 9.72
N ARG A 117 4.47 -0.59 9.55
CA ARG A 117 4.98 -1.91 9.94
C ARG A 117 5.00 -2.14 11.44
N THR A 118 5.27 -1.11 12.23
CA THR A 118 5.23 -1.20 13.69
C THR A 118 3.80 -1.44 14.19
N ALA A 119 2.81 -0.77 13.58
CA ALA A 119 1.40 -1.00 13.88
C ALA A 119 0.99 -2.44 13.57
N LEU A 120 1.36 -2.95 12.40
CA LEU A 120 1.08 -4.32 11.99
C LEU A 120 1.80 -5.36 12.88
N ALA A 121 3.07 -5.14 13.22
CA ALA A 121 3.82 -6.03 14.10
C ALA A 121 3.18 -6.10 15.50
N ALA A 122 2.72 -4.97 16.04
CA ALA A 122 1.99 -4.93 17.31
C ALA A 122 0.69 -5.75 17.23
N LEU A 123 -0.05 -5.66 16.13
CA LEU A 123 -1.25 -6.47 15.89
C LEU A 123 -0.94 -7.98 15.84
N TRP A 124 0.15 -8.38 15.18
CA TRP A 124 0.61 -9.78 15.18
C TRP A 124 1.03 -10.28 16.56
N LEU A 125 1.70 -9.45 17.37
CA LEU A 125 2.03 -9.79 18.76
C LEU A 125 0.77 -9.96 19.61
N ARG A 126 -0.24 -9.09 19.43
CA ARG A 126 -1.55 -9.24 20.09
C ARG A 126 -2.24 -10.53 19.67
N ALA A 127 -2.22 -10.87 18.38
CA ALA A 127 -2.78 -12.12 17.88
C ALA A 127 -2.05 -13.35 18.49
N ALA A 128 -0.72 -13.28 18.62
CA ALA A 128 0.09 -14.34 19.22
C ALA A 128 -0.26 -14.61 20.70
N LEU A 129 -0.67 -13.58 21.45
CA LEU A 129 -1.10 -13.72 22.83
C LEU A 129 -2.51 -14.31 22.95
N ALA A 130 -3.41 -13.92 22.03
CA ALA A 130 -4.81 -14.29 22.09
C ALA A 130 -5.14 -15.64 21.43
N ASP A 131 -4.30 -16.12 20.50
CA ASP A 131 -4.48 -17.38 19.80
C ASP A 131 -3.26 -18.30 20.01
N PRO A 132 -3.27 -19.14 21.07
CA PRO A 132 -2.16 -20.04 21.37
C PRO A 132 -1.88 -21.06 20.25
N ALA A 133 -2.92 -21.49 19.51
CA ALA A 133 -2.79 -22.49 18.44
C ALA A 133 -1.98 -21.95 17.25
N ARG A 134 -2.13 -20.66 16.94
CA ARG A 134 -1.41 -19.98 15.84
C ARG A 134 -0.30 -19.04 16.31
N ARG A 135 0.06 -19.08 17.59
CA ARG A 135 1.09 -18.24 18.21
C ARG A 135 2.43 -18.28 17.47
N ARG A 136 2.87 -19.46 17.02
CA ARG A 136 4.14 -19.61 16.30
C ARG A 136 4.14 -18.85 14.97
N THR A 137 3.06 -18.97 14.19
CA THR A 137 2.88 -18.25 12.93
C THR A 137 2.84 -16.74 13.16
N ALA A 138 2.07 -16.28 14.16
CA ALA A 138 1.95 -14.86 14.48
C ALA A 138 3.29 -14.24 14.94
N LEU A 139 4.08 -14.95 15.77
CA LEU A 139 5.42 -14.50 16.17
C LEU A 139 6.41 -14.47 15.00
N ARG A 140 6.30 -15.41 14.04
CA ARG A 140 7.10 -15.37 12.80
C ARG A 140 6.74 -14.16 11.94
N PHE A 141 5.46 -13.83 11.79
CA PHE A 141 5.06 -12.59 11.11
C PHE A 141 5.62 -11.36 11.82
N ALA A 142 5.46 -11.23 13.14
CA ALA A 142 5.97 -10.09 13.90
C ALA A 142 7.49 -9.94 13.78
N SER A 143 8.25 -11.04 13.94
CA SER A 143 9.70 -11.03 13.85
C SER A 143 10.22 -10.79 12.42
N GLY A 144 9.58 -11.40 11.41
CA GLY A 144 9.94 -11.20 10.01
C GLY A 144 9.71 -9.77 9.54
N VAL A 145 8.56 -9.18 9.92
CA VAL A 145 8.26 -7.76 9.64
C VAL A 145 9.24 -6.84 10.37
N ALA A 146 9.53 -7.10 11.64
CA ALA A 146 10.50 -6.31 12.41
C ALA A 146 11.92 -6.40 11.84
N ALA A 147 12.36 -7.58 11.41
CA ALA A 147 13.66 -7.77 10.77
C ALA A 147 13.75 -7.01 9.44
N CYS A 148 12.72 -7.09 8.59
CA CYS A 148 12.67 -6.33 7.34
C CYS A 148 12.66 -4.82 7.61
N GLN A 149 11.93 -4.38 8.64
CA GLN A 149 11.89 -2.98 9.06
C GLN A 149 13.29 -2.46 9.44
N LEU A 150 14.06 -3.22 10.22
CA LEU A 150 15.45 -2.87 10.55
C LEU A 150 16.33 -2.81 9.29
N GLY A 151 16.12 -3.74 8.34
CA GLY A 151 16.82 -3.71 7.06
C GLY A 151 16.53 -2.45 6.25
N TRP A 152 15.25 -2.03 6.17
CA TRP A 152 14.86 -0.80 5.47
C TRP A 152 15.43 0.46 6.11
N VAL A 153 15.45 0.53 7.44
CA VAL A 153 16.11 1.65 8.16
C VAL A 153 17.62 1.63 7.91
N GLY A 154 18.25 0.46 7.94
CA GLY A 154 19.66 0.29 7.61
C GLY A 154 20.00 0.73 6.19
N MET A 155 19.10 0.54 5.23
CA MET A 155 19.29 0.96 3.83
C MET A 155 19.44 2.49 3.65
N LEU A 156 19.01 3.30 4.62
CA LEU A 156 19.25 4.75 4.61
C LEU A 156 20.73 5.11 4.80
N LEU A 157 21.49 4.25 5.48
CA LEU A 157 22.93 4.43 5.74
C LEU A 157 23.80 3.90 4.59
N VAL A 158 23.20 3.20 3.63
CA VAL A 158 23.89 2.51 2.57
C VAL A 158 24.25 3.48 1.41
N PRO A 159 25.48 3.42 0.86
CA PRO A 159 25.89 4.23 -0.28
C PRO A 159 24.98 4.03 -1.50
N ALA A 160 24.78 5.09 -2.28
CA ALA A 160 23.89 5.06 -3.45
C ALA A 160 24.21 3.94 -4.45
N ALA A 161 25.50 3.60 -4.63
CA ALA A 161 25.95 2.57 -5.57
C ALA A 161 25.40 1.16 -5.28
N VAL A 162 25.17 0.81 -4.02
CA VAL A 162 24.66 -0.52 -3.63
C VAL A 162 23.21 -0.48 -3.13
N ARG A 163 22.57 0.70 -3.18
CA ARG A 163 21.21 0.92 -2.72
C ARG A 163 20.18 0.17 -3.56
N LEU A 164 20.28 0.19 -4.89
CA LEU A 164 19.33 -0.50 -5.76
C LEU A 164 19.38 -2.04 -5.59
N PRO A 165 20.56 -2.70 -5.62
CA PRO A 165 20.66 -4.11 -5.30
C PRO A 165 20.12 -4.45 -3.92
N GLY A 166 20.43 -3.64 -2.90
CA GLY A 166 19.92 -3.86 -1.55
C GLY A 166 18.40 -3.70 -1.48
N ILE A 167 17.78 -2.78 -2.23
CA ILE A 167 16.31 -2.62 -2.31
C ILE A 167 15.71 -3.92 -2.86
N VAL A 168 16.29 -4.50 -3.92
CA VAL A 168 15.81 -5.76 -4.49
C VAL A 168 15.91 -6.90 -3.48
N VAL A 169 17.04 -7.01 -2.76
CA VAL A 169 17.22 -8.00 -1.69
C VAL A 169 16.17 -7.82 -0.59
N MET A 170 15.88 -6.58 -0.20
CA MET A 170 14.86 -6.28 0.80
C MET A 170 13.45 -6.62 0.31
N ILE A 171 13.13 -6.36 -0.95
CA ILE A 171 11.86 -6.78 -1.56
C ILE A 171 11.71 -8.31 -1.51
N LEU A 172 12.76 -9.05 -1.87
CA LEU A 172 12.75 -10.52 -1.78
C LEU A 172 12.60 -11.01 -0.34
N ALA A 173 13.27 -10.35 0.62
CA ALA A 173 13.12 -10.64 2.04
C ALA A 173 11.67 -10.44 2.49
N GLU A 174 11.05 -9.33 2.10
CA GLU A 174 9.64 -9.03 2.41
C GLU A 174 8.69 -10.08 1.84
N LEU A 175 8.87 -10.46 0.57
CA LEU A 175 8.08 -11.52 -0.07
C LEU A 175 8.27 -12.89 0.60
N SER A 176 9.42 -13.13 1.21
CA SER A 176 9.70 -14.39 1.92
C SER A 176 9.04 -14.47 3.30
N VAL A 177 8.70 -13.33 3.93
CA VAL A 177 8.13 -13.31 5.29
C VAL A 177 6.80 -14.09 5.37
N PRO A 178 5.79 -13.87 4.50
CA PRO A 178 4.56 -14.64 4.54
C PRO A 178 4.79 -16.15 4.32
N VAL A 179 5.65 -16.51 3.37
CA VAL A 179 5.98 -17.91 3.06
C VAL A 179 6.62 -18.60 4.26
N TRP A 180 7.61 -17.96 4.89
CA TRP A 180 8.28 -18.47 6.07
C TRP A 180 7.34 -18.53 7.29
N ALA A 181 6.52 -17.51 7.51
CA ALA A 181 5.59 -17.46 8.63
C ALA A 181 4.53 -18.55 8.52
N GLN A 182 3.88 -18.69 7.35
CA GLN A 182 2.82 -19.67 7.11
C GLN A 182 3.33 -21.13 7.09
N SER A 183 4.63 -21.36 6.89
CA SER A 183 5.20 -22.71 7.06
C SER A 183 5.05 -23.29 8.48
N ALA A 184 4.75 -22.47 9.49
CA ALA A 184 4.42 -22.94 10.86
C ALA A 184 2.96 -23.33 11.05
N GLY A 185 2.08 -23.03 10.10
CA GLY A 185 0.64 -23.21 10.20
C GLY A 185 -0.10 -22.09 9.46
N MET A 186 -1.10 -22.47 8.67
CA MET A 186 -1.89 -21.52 7.88
C MET A 186 -2.82 -20.69 8.77
N THR A 187 -2.86 -19.38 8.52
CA THR A 187 -3.85 -18.49 9.12
C THR A 187 -5.21 -18.71 8.45
N PRO A 188 -6.32 -18.71 9.19
CA PRO A 188 -7.65 -18.68 8.59
C PRO A 188 -7.78 -17.38 7.79
N TRP A 189 -8.09 -17.47 6.51
CA TRP A 189 -8.28 -16.32 5.64
C TRP A 189 -9.57 -16.52 4.83
N HIS A 190 -10.24 -15.41 4.51
CA HIS A 190 -11.48 -15.42 3.74
C HIS A 190 -11.22 -14.95 2.30
N PRO A 191 -11.22 -15.85 1.31
CA PRO A 191 -10.97 -15.48 -0.07
C PRO A 191 -11.97 -14.46 -0.62
N GLY A 192 -13.24 -14.59 -0.24
CA GLY A 192 -14.31 -13.68 -0.68
C GLY A 192 -14.14 -12.25 -0.19
N HIS A 193 -13.72 -12.06 1.06
CA HIS A 193 -13.52 -10.72 1.62
C HIS A 193 -12.26 -10.04 1.06
N ILE A 194 -11.19 -10.81 0.82
CA ILE A 194 -10.03 -10.28 0.11
C ILE A 194 -10.44 -9.85 -1.30
N ALA A 195 -11.15 -10.69 -2.05
CA ALA A 195 -11.62 -10.34 -3.39
C ALA A 195 -12.50 -9.07 -3.39
N GLU A 196 -13.39 -8.93 -2.41
CA GLU A 196 -14.20 -7.73 -2.22
C GLU A 196 -13.34 -6.47 -2.01
N ARG A 197 -12.37 -6.52 -1.08
CA ARG A 197 -11.48 -5.38 -0.80
C ARG A 197 -10.60 -5.01 -1.99
N TYR A 198 -10.14 -6.00 -2.76
CA TYR A 198 -9.42 -5.74 -4.01
C TYR A 198 -10.31 -5.04 -5.05
N GLY A 199 -11.56 -5.49 -5.20
CA GLY A 199 -12.53 -4.87 -6.10
C GLY A 199 -12.84 -3.43 -5.68
N LEU A 200 -13.09 -3.20 -4.40
CA LEU A 200 -13.34 -1.87 -3.84
C LEU A 200 -12.14 -0.96 -4.00
N PHE A 201 -10.94 -1.41 -3.65
CA PHE A 201 -9.71 -0.64 -3.82
C PHE A 201 -9.48 -0.27 -5.28
N THR A 202 -9.67 -1.22 -6.20
CA THR A 202 -9.57 -0.98 -7.65
C THR A 202 -10.56 0.09 -8.09
N LEU A 203 -11.82 0.00 -7.66
CA LEU A 203 -12.85 1.00 -7.98
C LEU A 203 -12.48 2.39 -7.47
N ILE A 204 -11.92 2.50 -6.26
CA ILE A 204 -11.47 3.79 -5.71
C ILE A 204 -10.28 4.34 -6.54
N VAL A 205 -9.31 3.51 -6.93
CA VAL A 205 -8.19 3.92 -7.79
C VAL A 205 -8.67 4.38 -9.18
N LEU A 206 -9.67 3.70 -9.75
CA LEU A 206 -10.32 4.12 -10.99
C LEU A 206 -11.04 5.46 -10.80
N GLY A 207 -11.74 5.64 -9.67
CA GLY A 207 -12.36 6.91 -9.31
C GLY A 207 -11.37 8.08 -9.24
N GLU A 208 -10.19 7.84 -8.67
CA GLU A 208 -9.10 8.83 -8.64
C GLU A 208 -8.59 9.17 -10.05
N SER A 209 -8.50 8.17 -10.93
CA SER A 209 -8.11 8.38 -12.33
C SER A 209 -9.12 9.26 -13.07
N VAL A 210 -10.43 9.08 -12.81
CA VAL A 210 -11.51 9.93 -13.34
C VAL A 210 -11.42 11.35 -12.77
N ALA A 211 -11.11 11.51 -11.48
CA ALA A 211 -10.90 12.82 -10.87
C ALA A 211 -9.71 13.56 -11.51
N ALA A 212 -8.58 12.88 -11.69
CA ALA A 212 -7.40 13.43 -12.36
C ALA A 212 -7.68 13.83 -13.82
N ALA A 213 -8.39 12.98 -14.58
CA ALA A 213 -8.80 13.29 -15.94
C ALA A 213 -9.70 14.54 -16.00
N THR A 214 -10.61 14.69 -15.03
CA THR A 214 -11.49 15.86 -14.94
C THR A 214 -10.69 17.16 -14.71
N VAL A 215 -9.68 17.11 -13.83
CA VAL A 215 -8.77 18.25 -13.60
C VAL A 215 -7.98 18.59 -14.86
N ALA A 216 -7.47 17.58 -15.58
CA ALA A 216 -6.74 17.78 -16.83
C ALA A 216 -7.61 18.43 -17.92
N VAL A 217 -8.85 17.96 -18.09
CA VAL A 217 -9.82 18.53 -19.04
C VAL A 217 -10.12 19.99 -18.69
N ARG A 218 -10.38 20.30 -17.42
CA ARG A 218 -10.63 21.68 -16.97
C ARG A 218 -9.45 22.59 -17.27
N GLY A 219 -8.23 22.17 -16.92
CA GLY A 219 -7.02 22.95 -17.18
C GLY A 219 -6.76 23.20 -18.66
N ALA A 220 -7.22 22.33 -19.55
CA ALA A 220 -7.09 22.53 -20.99
C ALA A 220 -8.15 23.46 -21.58
N PHE A 221 -9.38 23.43 -21.05
CA PHE A 221 -10.41 24.42 -21.39
C PHE A 221 -9.97 25.84 -21.01
N ASP A 222 -9.40 26.01 -19.83
CA ASP A 222 -8.89 27.29 -19.33
C ASP A 222 -7.72 27.84 -20.18
N ARG A 223 -7.01 26.97 -20.91
CA ARG A 223 -5.86 27.33 -21.78
C ARG A 223 -6.19 27.41 -23.28
N HIS A 224 -7.47 27.31 -23.68
CA HIS A 224 -7.92 27.34 -25.09
C HIS A 224 -7.23 26.31 -26.01
N HIS A 225 -6.85 25.13 -25.51
CA HIS A 225 -6.35 24.05 -26.36
C HIS A 225 -7.49 23.45 -27.22
N GLY A 226 -7.17 23.01 -28.45
CA GLY A 226 -8.15 22.52 -29.43
C GLY A 226 -9.01 21.37 -28.89
N THR A 227 -10.34 21.51 -29.03
CA THR A 227 -11.37 20.67 -28.38
C THR A 227 -11.29 19.18 -28.76
N GLY A 228 -10.73 18.84 -29.93
CA GLY A 228 -10.70 17.47 -30.45
C GLY A 228 -9.78 16.50 -29.70
N SER A 229 -8.57 16.92 -29.33
CA SER A 229 -7.63 16.08 -28.56
C SER A 229 -8.11 15.85 -27.13
N LEU A 230 -8.94 16.75 -26.60
CA LEU A 230 -9.50 16.65 -25.24
C LEU A 230 -10.58 15.60 -25.13
N TRP A 231 -11.46 15.50 -26.12
CA TRP A 231 -12.46 14.42 -26.19
C TRP A 231 -11.79 13.06 -26.32
N ALA A 232 -10.71 12.94 -27.09
CA ALA A 232 -9.97 11.69 -27.22
C ALA A 232 -9.29 11.27 -25.91
N LEU A 233 -8.70 12.22 -25.16
CA LEU A 233 -8.06 11.94 -23.87
C LEU A 233 -9.09 11.57 -22.78
N ALA A 234 -10.20 12.31 -22.71
CA ALA A 234 -11.30 12.03 -21.78
C ALA A 234 -11.98 10.69 -22.09
N ALA A 235 -12.24 10.40 -23.37
CA ALA A 235 -12.80 9.12 -23.80
C ALA A 235 -11.82 7.97 -23.52
N GLY A 236 -10.52 8.15 -23.77
CA GLY A 236 -9.50 7.16 -23.44
C GLY A 236 -9.47 6.85 -21.93
N GLY A 237 -9.49 7.89 -21.09
CA GLY A 237 -9.53 7.73 -19.62
C GLY A 237 -10.79 7.00 -19.13
N LEU A 238 -11.96 7.40 -19.65
CA LEU A 238 -13.24 6.75 -19.32
C LEU A 238 -13.32 5.31 -19.80
N LEU A 239 -12.80 5.02 -21.01
CA LEU A 239 -12.77 3.66 -21.55
C LEU A 239 -11.82 2.75 -20.77
N MET A 240 -10.63 3.24 -20.38
CA MET A 240 -9.71 2.49 -19.52
C MET A 240 -10.28 2.23 -18.12
N ALA A 241 -11.12 3.13 -17.60
CA ALA A 241 -11.77 2.93 -16.30
C ALA A 241 -12.99 2.01 -16.36
N PHE A 242 -13.54 1.76 -17.55
CA PHE A 242 -14.74 0.95 -17.76
C PHE A 242 -14.46 -0.48 -18.27
N ALA A 243 -13.32 -0.69 -18.93
CA ALA A 243 -12.86 -1.98 -19.46
C ALA A 243 -12.30 -2.89 -18.37
#